data_AF-A0A6C0EGN3-F1
#
_entry.id   AF-A0A6C0EGN3-F1
#
_cell.length_a   1.000
_cell.length_b   1.000
_cell.length_c   1.000
_cell.angle_alpha   90.00
_cell.angle_beta   90.00
_cell.angle_gamma   90.00
#
_symmetry.space_group_name_H-M   'P 1'
#
loop_
_entity.id
_entity.type
_entity.pdbx_description
1 polymer ?
#
loop_
_entity_poly.entity_id
_entity_poly.type
_entity_poly.pdbx_seq_one_letter_code
_entity_poly.pdbx_strand_id
1 'polypeptide(L)'
;MKKPNELIEDYMSDLYIKCNSNSETSAMPTKEKSEKPKKTKKLNKIDNANVIIPTIYNYNVLFQYNYNIQQLKEFIKFHKLKQSGNKNELLSRLHNYLKLSFYIIKIQKMYRGRLQRIYNSLHGPAHNNRDICTNANDFFTMDELSSIPNNLFFSYKDVDNFIYGFDVISLYNLITKSNGEVKNPYNRIKIPDEVLAKVKLFIRLSKILDSQVDTIIKTPSFEVTYQKGIELKILDVFQYMDSLGNYSNPSWFMDLDRIKLIRYMRELIDIWDYRAQITPETKRAIYPPNGDPFNGFSFVQLCHNHDIYFMRKKIIEVIEKIVTNGVDRDNKSLGCYYVLGALTIVNANAAMALPWLFQTFVY
;
A
#
# COMPACT_ATOMS: atom_id res chain seq x y z
N MET A 1 -4.99 36.74 -22.26
CA MET A 1 -5.31 35.40 -21.73
C MET A 1 -6.33 35.57 -20.62
N LYS A 2 -7.58 35.09 -20.80
CA LYS A 2 -8.60 35.12 -19.74
C LYS A 2 -8.17 34.22 -18.57
N LYS A 3 -8.50 34.61 -17.34
CA LYS A 3 -8.12 33.83 -16.13
C LYS A 3 -8.90 32.50 -16.11
N PRO A 4 -8.36 31.41 -15.53
CA PRO A 4 -9.01 30.10 -15.50
C PRO A 4 -10.45 30.10 -14.94
N ASN A 5 -10.74 31.00 -13.99
CA ASN A 5 -12.09 31.15 -13.43
C ASN A 5 -13.10 31.79 -14.40
N GLU A 6 -12.66 32.68 -15.29
CA GLU A 6 -13.55 33.30 -16.31
C GLU A 6 -13.97 32.26 -17.36
N LEU A 7 -13.08 31.31 -17.69
CA LEU A 7 -13.38 30.18 -18.57
C LEU A 7 -14.43 29.23 -17.99
N ILE A 8 -14.45 29.03 -16.67
CA ILE A 8 -15.45 28.19 -16.00
C ILE A 8 -16.80 28.91 -15.92
N GLU A 9 -16.82 30.21 -15.65
CA GLU A 9 -18.06 30.99 -15.64
C GLU A 9 -18.69 31.08 -17.04
N ASP A 10 -17.88 31.32 -18.08
CA ASP A 10 -18.32 31.29 -19.49
C ASP A 10 -18.88 29.89 -19.86
N TYR A 11 -18.20 28.81 -19.47
CA TYR A 11 -18.65 27.44 -19.71
C TYR A 11 -19.98 27.11 -18.99
N MET A 12 -20.16 27.59 -17.76
CA MET A 12 -21.39 27.39 -16.99
C MET A 12 -22.56 28.25 -17.51
N SER A 13 -22.25 29.41 -18.08
CA SER A 13 -23.21 30.27 -18.79
C SER A 13 -23.65 29.64 -20.13
N ASP A 14 -22.72 29.04 -20.87
CA ASP A 14 -23.02 28.29 -22.09
C ASP A 14 -23.85 27.02 -21.80
N LEU A 15 -23.55 26.32 -20.70
CA LEU A 15 -24.38 25.22 -20.21
C LEU A 15 -25.80 25.69 -19.84
N TYR A 16 -25.94 26.88 -19.28
CA TYR A 16 -27.24 27.48 -18.99
C TYR A 16 -28.05 27.77 -20.25
N ILE A 17 -27.43 28.35 -21.29
CA ILE A 17 -28.07 28.61 -22.58
C ILE A 17 -28.51 27.29 -23.24
N LYS A 18 -27.62 26.28 -23.27
CA LYS A 18 -27.91 24.95 -23.84
C LYS A 18 -28.96 24.15 -23.05
N CYS A 19 -29.03 24.33 -21.73
CA CYS A 19 -30.05 23.67 -20.92
C CYS A 19 -31.43 24.32 -21.07
N ASN A 20 -31.50 25.64 -21.29
CA ASN A 20 -32.76 26.35 -21.51
C ASN A 20 -33.33 26.09 -22.91
N SER A 21 -32.48 25.94 -23.94
CA SER A 21 -32.93 25.55 -25.28
C SER A 21 -33.53 24.13 -25.32
N ASN A 22 -33.08 23.24 -24.45
CA ASN A 22 -33.56 21.85 -24.38
C ASN A 22 -34.78 21.66 -23.47
N SER A 23 -35.13 22.63 -22.62
CA SER A 23 -36.37 22.57 -21.84
C SER A 23 -37.64 22.88 -22.65
N GLU A 24 -37.50 23.43 -23.86
CA GLU A 24 -38.63 23.67 -24.78
C GLU A 24 -38.90 22.50 -25.74
N THR A 25 -38.10 21.43 -25.72
CA THR A 25 -38.20 20.32 -26.68
C THR A 25 -38.18 18.95 -25.99
N SER A 26 -39.27 18.63 -25.29
CA SER A 26 -39.66 17.24 -25.03
C SER A 26 -41.13 17.02 -25.41
N ALA A 27 -41.43 17.23 -26.70
CA ALA A 27 -42.61 16.70 -27.36
C ALA A 27 -42.22 16.34 -28.81
N MET A 28 -42.67 15.16 -29.28
CA MET A 28 -42.45 14.64 -30.64
C MET A 28 -42.79 15.66 -31.74
N PRO A 29 -42.18 15.58 -32.93
CA PRO A 29 -42.42 16.55 -33.99
C PRO A 29 -43.70 16.21 -34.74
N THR A 30 -44.76 16.98 -34.53
CA THR A 30 -45.81 17.18 -35.52
C THR A 30 -45.71 18.59 -36.06
N LYS A 31 -45.51 18.68 -37.37
CA LYS A 31 -45.48 19.92 -38.16
C LYS A 31 -46.70 20.77 -37.86
N GLU A 32 -46.52 22.02 -37.43
CA GLU A 32 -47.42 23.11 -37.79
C GLU A 32 -46.84 24.50 -37.48
N LYS A 33 -47.48 25.49 -38.08
CA LYS A 33 -46.98 26.82 -38.48
C LYS A 33 -46.64 27.76 -37.32
N SER A 34 -45.82 28.75 -37.68
CA SER A 34 -45.41 29.91 -36.87
C SER A 34 -46.51 30.52 -36.00
N GLU A 35 -46.38 30.41 -34.67
CA GLU A 35 -47.13 31.22 -33.70
C GLU A 35 -46.19 32.08 -32.86
N LYS A 36 -46.57 33.35 -32.68
CA LYS A 36 -45.86 34.38 -31.90
C LYS A 36 -45.65 33.94 -30.44
N PRO A 37 -44.58 34.40 -29.75
CA PRO A 37 -44.28 33.98 -28.39
C PRO A 37 -45.41 34.36 -27.44
N LYS A 38 -46.01 33.36 -26.79
CA LYS A 38 -47.09 33.52 -25.80
C LYS A 38 -46.56 34.36 -24.62
N LYS A 39 -47.30 35.43 -24.27
CA LYS A 39 -47.00 36.32 -23.13
C LYS A 39 -46.73 35.50 -21.86
N THR A 40 -45.54 35.65 -21.28
CA THR A 40 -45.16 35.02 -20.02
C THR A 40 -46.12 35.46 -18.91
N LYS A 41 -46.79 34.50 -18.26
CA LYS A 41 -47.68 34.77 -17.12
C LYS A 41 -46.90 35.51 -16.03
N LYS A 42 -47.41 36.66 -15.54
CA LYS A 42 -46.85 37.36 -14.39
C LYS A 42 -46.87 36.43 -13.17
N LEU A 43 -45.70 36.16 -12.61
CA LEU A 43 -45.57 35.37 -11.39
C LEU A 43 -46.12 36.16 -10.19
N ASN A 44 -46.89 35.49 -9.33
CA ASN A 44 -47.46 36.09 -8.13
C ASN A 44 -46.36 36.35 -7.09
N LYS A 45 -46.50 37.44 -6.32
CA LYS A 45 -45.67 37.68 -5.13
C LYS A 45 -46.14 36.74 -4.01
N ILE A 46 -45.19 36.21 -3.26
CA ILE A 46 -45.45 35.35 -2.10
C ILE A 46 -45.28 36.16 -0.81
N ASP A 47 -46.13 35.92 0.17
CA ASP A 47 -46.02 36.52 1.51
C ASP A 47 -44.89 35.85 2.31
N ASN A 48 -44.19 36.63 3.14
CA ASN A 48 -42.98 36.20 3.87
C ASN A 48 -43.25 35.01 4.81
N ALA A 49 -44.45 34.89 5.36
CA ALA A 49 -44.83 33.77 6.24
C ALA A 49 -44.89 32.41 5.51
N ASN A 50 -45.04 32.41 4.19
CA ASN A 50 -45.20 31.21 3.37
C ASN A 50 -43.95 30.87 2.54
N VAL A 51 -42.83 31.55 2.80
CA VAL A 51 -41.59 31.37 2.05
C VAL A 51 -40.88 30.09 2.47
N ILE A 52 -40.86 29.11 1.58
CA ILE A 52 -40.08 27.87 1.73
C ILE A 52 -38.71 28.06 1.08
N ILE A 53 -37.63 27.76 1.82
CA ILE A 53 -36.27 27.80 1.29
C ILE A 53 -36.10 26.68 0.24
N PRO A 54 -35.74 27.00 -1.02
CA PRO A 54 -35.52 26.00 -2.04
C PRO A 54 -34.34 25.09 -1.72
N THR A 55 -34.50 23.80 -1.99
CA THR A 55 -33.53 22.72 -1.79
C THR A 55 -33.26 22.00 -3.10
N ILE A 56 -32.35 21.03 -3.09
CA ILE A 56 -32.03 20.20 -4.27
C ILE A 56 -33.23 19.39 -4.78
N TYR A 57 -34.29 19.21 -3.99
CA TYR A 57 -35.48 18.43 -4.36
C TYR A 57 -36.64 19.30 -4.90
N ASN A 58 -36.66 20.59 -4.60
CA ASN A 58 -37.78 21.50 -4.91
C ASN A 58 -37.30 22.82 -5.53
N TYR A 59 -36.17 22.83 -6.25
CA TYR A 59 -35.60 24.03 -6.87
C TYR A 59 -36.52 24.70 -7.91
N ASN A 60 -37.52 23.99 -8.46
CA ASN A 60 -38.51 24.54 -9.39
C ASN A 60 -39.35 25.67 -8.77
N VAL A 61 -39.48 25.70 -7.44
CA VAL A 61 -40.19 26.75 -6.68
C VAL A 61 -39.61 28.15 -6.97
N LEU A 62 -38.32 28.24 -7.33
CA LEU A 62 -37.66 29.49 -7.73
C LEU A 62 -38.32 30.22 -8.90
N PHE A 63 -39.02 29.49 -9.78
CA PHE A 63 -39.71 30.04 -10.95
C PHE A 63 -41.23 30.12 -10.78
N GLN A 64 -41.77 29.68 -9.64
CA GLN A 64 -43.22 29.74 -9.36
C GLN A 64 -43.64 31.09 -8.78
N TYR A 65 -42.71 31.80 -8.12
CA TYR A 65 -42.99 33.05 -7.43
C TYR A 65 -41.99 34.15 -7.79
N ASN A 66 -42.43 35.40 -7.70
CA ASN A 66 -41.57 36.57 -7.93
C ASN A 66 -40.87 37.01 -6.64
N TYR A 67 -39.81 36.31 -6.23
CA TYR A 67 -39.03 36.60 -5.02
C TYR A 67 -38.36 37.98 -5.06
N ASN A 68 -38.25 38.65 -3.92
CA ASN A 68 -37.46 39.88 -3.79
C ASN A 68 -35.97 39.58 -3.58
N ILE A 69 -35.10 40.60 -3.68
CA ILE A 69 -33.64 40.42 -3.55
C ILE A 69 -33.23 39.94 -2.15
N GLN A 70 -33.93 40.38 -1.10
CA GLN A 70 -33.62 40.01 0.29
C GLN A 70 -33.90 38.52 0.54
N GLN A 71 -35.04 38.02 0.09
CA GLN A 71 -35.40 36.59 0.11
C GLN A 71 -34.37 35.74 -0.66
N LEU A 72 -33.96 36.18 -1.86
CA LEU A 72 -32.93 35.47 -2.62
C LEU A 72 -31.57 35.45 -1.89
N LYS A 73 -31.19 36.56 -1.23
CA LYS A 73 -29.97 36.62 -0.41
C LYS A 73 -30.05 35.69 0.81
N GLU A 74 -31.22 35.57 1.44
CA GLU A 74 -31.45 34.62 2.53
C GLU A 74 -31.28 33.17 2.06
N PHE A 75 -31.86 32.79 0.93
CA PHE A 75 -31.68 31.44 0.36
C PHE A 75 -30.23 31.15 0.01
N ILE A 76 -29.55 32.10 -0.62
CA ILE A 76 -28.13 31.99 -0.98
C ILE A 76 -27.27 31.85 0.28
N LYS A 77 -27.56 32.61 1.33
CA LYS A 77 -26.87 32.51 2.63
C LYS A 77 -27.06 31.15 3.27
N PHE A 78 -28.28 30.60 3.22
CA PHE A 78 -28.58 29.25 3.73
C PHE A 78 -27.71 28.18 3.05
N HIS A 79 -27.55 28.27 1.72
CA HIS A 79 -26.68 27.37 0.94
C HIS A 79 -25.19 27.76 0.95
N LYS A 80 -24.78 28.74 1.75
CA LYS A 80 -23.40 29.24 1.87
C LYS A 80 -22.78 29.71 0.55
N LEU A 81 -23.60 30.30 -0.33
CA LEU A 81 -23.20 30.82 -1.63
C LEU A 81 -22.91 32.33 -1.57
N LYS A 82 -22.22 32.87 -2.60
CA LYS A 82 -21.91 34.30 -2.71
C LYS A 82 -23.17 35.16 -2.88
N GLN A 83 -23.36 36.17 -2.02
CA GLN A 83 -24.55 37.05 -1.97
C GLN A 83 -24.48 38.30 -2.86
N SER A 84 -23.36 38.52 -3.58
CA SER A 84 -23.21 39.66 -4.49
C SER A 84 -23.95 39.43 -5.81
N GLY A 85 -24.42 40.51 -6.42
CA GLY A 85 -24.97 40.49 -7.78
C GLY A 85 -26.37 41.07 -7.89
N ASN A 86 -26.83 41.19 -9.13
CA ASN A 86 -28.22 41.58 -9.41
C ASN A 86 -29.20 40.41 -9.15
N LYS A 87 -30.50 40.68 -9.18
CA LYS A 87 -31.55 39.68 -8.91
C LYS A 87 -31.42 38.43 -9.78
N ASN A 88 -31.13 38.60 -11.08
CA ASN A 88 -31.03 37.51 -12.03
C ASN A 88 -29.80 36.65 -11.76
N GLU A 89 -28.66 37.26 -11.44
CA GLU A 89 -27.44 36.55 -11.05
C GLU A 89 -27.64 35.70 -9.79
N LEU A 90 -28.29 36.25 -8.76
CA LEU A 90 -28.61 35.53 -7.54
C LEU A 90 -29.52 34.32 -7.83
N LEU A 91 -30.58 34.54 -8.62
CA LEU A 91 -31.53 33.50 -8.98
C LEU A 91 -30.88 32.39 -9.82
N SER A 92 -30.10 32.75 -10.85
CA SER A 92 -29.38 31.80 -11.69
C SER A 92 -28.34 31.00 -10.89
N ARG A 93 -27.58 31.65 -9.99
CA ARG A 93 -26.59 30.98 -9.14
C ARG A 93 -27.24 29.95 -8.25
N LEU A 94 -28.32 30.33 -7.56
CA LEU A 94 -29.04 29.44 -6.66
C LEU A 94 -29.66 28.27 -7.44
N HIS A 95 -30.35 28.54 -8.55
CA HIS A 95 -30.94 27.52 -9.39
C HIS A 95 -29.89 26.52 -9.90
N ASN A 96 -28.78 27.01 -10.47
CA ASN A 96 -27.72 26.17 -11.00
C ASN A 96 -27.09 25.32 -9.90
N TYR A 97 -26.81 25.91 -8.74
CA TYR A 97 -26.29 25.16 -7.59
C TYR A 97 -27.22 24.01 -7.22
N LEU A 98 -28.52 24.27 -7.03
CA LEU A 98 -29.47 23.25 -6.60
C LEU A 98 -29.69 22.17 -7.66
N LYS A 99 -29.90 22.58 -8.92
CA LYS A 99 -30.13 21.67 -10.06
C LYS A 99 -28.92 20.79 -10.31
N LEU A 100 -27.71 21.36 -10.39
CA LEU A 100 -26.49 20.59 -10.63
C LEU A 100 -26.16 19.71 -9.43
N SER A 101 -26.39 20.17 -8.20
CA SER A 101 -26.23 19.36 -6.99
C SER A 101 -27.13 18.12 -7.01
N PHE A 102 -28.39 18.25 -7.42
CA PHE A 102 -29.30 17.12 -7.56
C PHE A 102 -28.76 16.05 -8.52
N TYR A 103 -28.25 16.45 -9.69
CA TYR A 103 -27.70 15.52 -10.67
C TYR A 103 -26.36 14.91 -10.25
N ILE A 104 -25.42 15.73 -9.74
CA ILE A 104 -24.09 15.25 -9.37
C ILE A 104 -24.16 14.26 -8.20
N ILE A 105 -25.08 14.44 -7.24
CA ILE A 105 -25.29 13.49 -6.14
C ILE A 105 -25.70 12.10 -6.68
N LYS A 106 -26.55 12.04 -7.72
CA LYS A 106 -26.94 10.78 -8.35
C LYS A 106 -25.75 10.10 -9.03
N ILE A 107 -24.95 10.87 -9.77
CA ILE A 107 -23.73 10.36 -10.43
C ILE A 107 -22.72 9.85 -9.39
N GLN A 108 -22.47 10.63 -8.34
CA GLN A 108 -21.58 10.23 -7.24
C GLN A 108 -22.08 8.96 -6.54
N LYS A 109 -23.39 8.83 -6.30
CA LYS A 109 -23.98 7.59 -5.73
C LYS A 109 -23.69 6.38 -6.61
N MET A 110 -23.90 6.50 -7.93
CA MET A 110 -23.60 5.42 -8.87
C MET A 110 -22.11 5.08 -8.89
N TYR A 111 -21.25 6.09 -8.86
CA TYR A 111 -19.80 5.91 -8.87
C TYR A 111 -19.29 5.23 -7.58
N ARG A 112 -19.72 5.69 -6.40
CA ARG A 112 -19.40 5.04 -5.11
C ARG A 112 -19.84 3.57 -5.11
N GLY A 113 -21.06 3.29 -5.60
CA GLY A 113 -21.55 1.92 -5.74
C GLY A 113 -20.73 1.07 -6.72
N ARG A 114 -20.21 1.66 -7.80
CA ARG A 114 -19.28 0.99 -8.72
C ARG A 114 -17.97 0.64 -8.03
N LEU A 115 -17.38 1.56 -7.27
CA LEU A 115 -16.15 1.30 -6.51
C LEU A 115 -16.35 0.16 -5.50
N GLN A 116 -17.46 0.17 -4.75
CA GLN A 116 -17.78 -0.91 -3.81
C GLN A 116 -17.92 -2.27 -4.51
N ARG A 117 -18.60 -2.33 -5.67
CA ARG A 117 -18.73 -3.58 -6.43
C ARG A 117 -17.39 -4.09 -6.96
N ILE A 118 -16.52 -3.20 -7.42
CA ILE A 118 -15.15 -3.55 -7.80
C ILE A 118 -14.42 -4.11 -6.58
N TYR A 119 -14.44 -3.42 -5.45
CA TYR A 119 -13.80 -3.89 -4.21
C TYR A 119 -14.31 -5.27 -3.78
N ASN A 120 -15.62 -5.48 -3.72
CA ASN A 120 -16.21 -6.77 -3.39
C ASN A 120 -15.74 -7.89 -4.35
N SER A 121 -15.61 -7.59 -5.64
CA SER A 121 -15.13 -8.57 -6.64
C SER A 121 -13.64 -8.92 -6.49
N LEU A 122 -12.85 -8.06 -5.84
CA LEU A 122 -11.41 -8.27 -5.68
C LEU A 122 -11.07 -9.25 -4.56
N HIS A 123 -11.97 -9.53 -3.61
CA HIS A 123 -11.73 -10.53 -2.55
C HIS A 123 -11.53 -11.95 -3.09
N GLY A 124 -11.95 -12.21 -4.33
CA GLY A 124 -11.75 -13.48 -5.00
C GLY A 124 -12.82 -14.54 -4.70
N PRO A 125 -12.60 -15.79 -5.16
CA PRO A 125 -13.63 -16.81 -5.23
C PRO A 125 -14.16 -17.27 -3.87
N ALA A 126 -13.34 -17.21 -2.81
CA ALA A 126 -13.70 -17.66 -1.48
C ALA A 126 -14.29 -16.55 -0.58
N HIS A 127 -14.62 -15.38 -1.15
CA HIS A 127 -15.12 -14.25 -0.35
C HIS A 127 -16.37 -14.58 0.46
N ASN A 128 -17.33 -15.28 -0.16
CA ASN A 128 -18.61 -15.62 0.46
C ASN A 128 -18.60 -16.97 1.17
N ASN A 129 -17.65 -17.84 0.81
CA ASN A 129 -17.50 -19.17 1.38
C ASN A 129 -16.01 -19.49 1.48
N ARG A 130 -15.47 -19.48 2.69
CA ARG A 130 -14.05 -19.71 2.95
C ARG A 130 -13.69 -21.20 2.98
N ASP A 131 -14.66 -22.08 3.12
CA ASP A 131 -14.45 -23.53 3.20
C ASP A 131 -13.98 -24.14 1.86
N ILE A 132 -14.11 -23.39 0.76
CA ILE A 132 -13.58 -23.80 -0.54
C ILE A 132 -12.07 -23.59 -0.65
N CYS A 133 -11.45 -22.92 0.33
CA CYS A 133 -10.01 -22.77 0.39
C CYS A 133 -9.33 -24.09 0.73
N THR A 134 -8.16 -24.30 0.12
CA THR A 134 -7.34 -25.50 0.28
C THR A 134 -6.56 -25.45 1.61
N ASN A 135 -6.21 -24.24 2.05
CA ASN A 135 -5.56 -24.01 3.34
C ASN A 135 -6.59 -23.65 4.42
N ALA A 136 -6.36 -24.08 5.65
CA ALA A 136 -7.22 -23.79 6.80
C ALA A 136 -6.84 -22.50 7.54
N ASN A 137 -5.56 -22.12 7.51
CA ASN A 137 -4.98 -20.99 8.24
C ASN A 137 -4.24 -20.05 7.29
N ASP A 138 -3.99 -18.80 7.68
CA ASP A 138 -3.07 -17.88 7.02
C ASP A 138 -1.60 -18.26 7.27
N PHE A 139 -0.73 -18.05 6.28
CA PHE A 139 0.66 -18.53 6.34
C PHE A 139 1.57 -17.69 7.24
N PHE A 140 1.17 -16.45 7.56
CA PHE A 140 2.00 -15.52 8.32
C PHE A 140 1.43 -15.27 9.72
N THR A 141 0.13 -15.00 9.83
CA THR A 141 -0.49 -14.81 11.15
C THR A 141 -0.85 -16.13 11.83
N MET A 142 -0.96 -17.22 11.07
CA MET A 142 -1.46 -18.55 11.52
C MET A 142 -2.92 -18.54 11.97
N ASP A 143 -3.62 -17.42 11.80
CA ASP A 143 -5.05 -17.32 12.11
C ASP A 143 -5.85 -18.25 11.20
N GLU A 144 -6.92 -18.84 11.73
CA GLU A 144 -7.86 -19.59 10.91
C GLU A 144 -8.50 -18.69 9.87
N LEU A 145 -8.71 -19.22 8.65
CA LEU A 145 -9.34 -18.44 7.60
C LEU A 145 -10.74 -17.97 7.99
N SER A 146 -11.45 -18.69 8.86
CA SER A 146 -12.77 -18.33 9.40
C SER A 146 -12.73 -17.08 10.29
N SER A 147 -11.63 -16.84 11.01
CA SER A 147 -11.50 -15.73 11.97
C SER A 147 -11.02 -14.42 11.33
N ILE A 148 -10.46 -14.46 10.12
CA ILE A 148 -9.96 -13.26 9.42
C ILE A 148 -11.13 -12.30 9.13
N PRO A 149 -11.04 -11.00 9.42
CA PRO A 149 -12.07 -10.03 9.05
C PRO A 149 -12.32 -9.98 7.53
N ASN A 150 -13.58 -9.83 7.11
CA ASN A 150 -13.94 -9.81 5.67
C ASN A 150 -13.18 -8.75 4.87
N ASN A 151 -12.95 -7.57 5.44
CA ASN A 151 -12.19 -6.47 4.82
C ASN A 151 -10.70 -6.76 4.64
N LEU A 152 -10.15 -7.77 5.34
CA LEU A 152 -8.76 -8.23 5.25
C LEU A 152 -8.62 -9.55 4.49
N PHE A 153 -9.70 -10.30 4.33
CA PHE A 153 -9.65 -11.58 3.63
C PHE A 153 -9.51 -11.41 2.12
N PHE A 154 -8.54 -12.11 1.53
CA PHE A 154 -8.33 -12.20 0.09
C PHE A 154 -8.13 -13.65 -0.34
N SER A 155 -8.63 -14.01 -1.52
CA SER A 155 -8.44 -15.35 -2.07
C SER A 155 -8.15 -15.29 -3.57
N TYR A 156 -7.46 -16.30 -4.08
CA TYR A 156 -7.34 -16.49 -5.52
C TYR A 156 -7.26 -17.98 -5.87
N LYS A 157 -7.58 -18.27 -7.13
CA LYS A 157 -7.49 -19.61 -7.71
C LYS A 157 -6.17 -19.72 -8.48
N ASP A 158 -5.40 -20.76 -8.21
CA ASP A 158 -4.14 -21.00 -8.90
C ASP A 158 -4.33 -21.69 -10.26
N VAL A 159 -3.20 -22.02 -10.90
CA VAL A 159 -3.16 -22.68 -12.21
C VAL A 159 -3.68 -24.12 -12.17
N ASP A 160 -3.58 -24.78 -11.01
CA ASP A 160 -4.01 -26.17 -10.78
C ASP A 160 -5.46 -26.25 -10.25
N ASN A 161 -6.17 -25.11 -10.26
CA ASN A 161 -7.52 -24.91 -9.79
C ASN A 161 -7.74 -24.98 -8.27
N PHE A 162 -6.67 -25.01 -7.48
CA PHE A 162 -6.77 -24.86 -6.03
C PHE A 162 -7.05 -23.41 -5.65
N ILE A 163 -7.90 -23.23 -4.64
CA ILE A 163 -8.22 -21.90 -4.11
C ILE A 163 -7.45 -21.74 -2.81
N TYR A 164 -6.73 -20.62 -2.68
CA TYR A 164 -6.02 -20.28 -1.45
C TYR A 164 -6.55 -18.98 -0.86
N GLY A 165 -6.78 -18.99 0.45
CA GLY A 165 -7.21 -17.83 1.23
C GLY A 165 -6.04 -17.25 2.03
N PHE A 166 -6.06 -15.94 2.21
CA PHE A 166 -5.00 -15.18 2.86
C PHE A 166 -5.57 -14.02 3.66
N ASP A 167 -4.85 -13.63 4.71
CA ASP A 167 -4.89 -12.25 5.14
C ASP A 167 -4.15 -11.40 4.09
N VAL A 168 -4.82 -10.36 3.56
CA VAL A 168 -4.26 -9.47 2.55
C VAL A 168 -3.00 -8.75 3.03
N ILE A 169 -2.87 -8.54 4.34
CA ILE A 169 -1.69 -7.94 4.97
C ILE A 169 -0.52 -8.93 4.84
N SER A 170 -0.72 -10.18 5.23
CA SER A 170 0.26 -11.27 5.05
C SER A 170 0.71 -11.35 3.59
N LEU A 171 -0.25 -11.37 2.66
CA LEU A 171 0.02 -11.43 1.23
C LEU A 171 0.79 -10.19 0.72
N TYR A 172 0.44 -8.98 1.18
CA TYR A 172 1.19 -7.76 0.88
C TYR A 172 2.64 -7.83 1.35
N ASN A 173 2.88 -8.40 2.53
CA ASN A 173 4.22 -8.56 3.09
C ASN A 173 5.06 -9.55 2.29
N LEU A 174 4.45 -10.66 1.86
CA LEU A 174 5.10 -11.59 0.95
C LEU A 174 5.52 -10.90 -0.35
N ILE A 175 4.61 -10.11 -0.95
CA ILE A 175 4.88 -9.40 -2.21
C ILE A 175 6.00 -8.38 -2.04
N THR A 176 5.98 -7.58 -0.97
CA THR A 176 6.97 -6.52 -0.73
C THR A 176 8.35 -7.04 -0.34
N LYS A 177 8.43 -8.18 0.36
CA LYS A 177 9.70 -8.77 0.81
C LYS A 177 10.33 -9.72 -0.23
N SER A 178 9.61 -10.06 -1.29
CA SER A 178 10.13 -10.93 -2.35
C SER A 178 11.04 -10.14 -3.30
N ASN A 179 12.31 -10.52 -3.37
CA ASN A 179 13.24 -10.03 -4.38
C ASN A 179 13.12 -10.92 -5.64
N GLY A 180 12.19 -10.59 -6.54
CA GLY A 180 11.97 -11.33 -7.78
C GLY A 180 10.58 -11.98 -7.84
N GLU A 181 10.51 -13.25 -8.22
CA GLU A 181 9.24 -13.95 -8.39
C GLU A 181 8.54 -14.21 -7.04
N VAL A 182 7.31 -13.70 -6.90
CA VAL A 182 6.46 -13.98 -5.75
C VAL A 182 5.85 -15.36 -5.93
N LYS A 183 6.08 -16.25 -4.97
CA LYS A 183 5.55 -17.63 -4.97
C LYS A 183 4.54 -17.81 -3.84
N ASN A 184 3.50 -18.59 -4.09
CA ASN A 184 2.52 -18.96 -3.08
C ASN A 184 3.20 -19.75 -1.95
N PRO A 185 2.99 -19.38 -0.67
CA PRO A 185 3.65 -20.02 0.46
C PRO A 185 3.32 -21.51 0.64
N TYR A 186 2.15 -21.97 0.16
CA TYR A 186 1.69 -23.35 0.34
C TYR A 186 2.22 -24.32 -0.72
N ASN A 187 2.23 -23.92 -1.99
CA ASN A 187 2.61 -24.80 -3.10
C ASN A 187 3.87 -24.33 -3.86
N ARG A 188 4.42 -23.17 -3.51
CA ARG A 188 5.61 -22.55 -4.12
C ARG A 188 5.47 -22.25 -5.63
N ILE A 189 4.26 -22.30 -6.17
CA ILE A 189 3.97 -21.90 -7.54
C ILE A 189 3.99 -20.37 -7.62
N LYS A 190 4.50 -19.83 -8.73
CA LYS A 190 4.53 -18.39 -8.99
C LYS A 190 3.10 -17.82 -8.97
N ILE A 191 2.89 -16.76 -8.20
CA ILE A 191 1.63 -16.04 -8.18
C ILE A 191 1.50 -15.25 -9.49
N PRO A 192 0.41 -15.40 -10.25
CA PRO A 192 0.22 -14.67 -11.51
C PRO A 192 0.24 -13.15 -11.31
N ASP A 193 0.82 -12.41 -12.26
CA ASP A 193 0.92 -10.95 -12.18
C ASP A 193 -0.44 -10.25 -12.09
N GLU A 194 -1.48 -10.84 -12.69
CA GLU A 194 -2.87 -10.37 -12.59
C GLU A 194 -3.38 -10.42 -11.14
N VAL A 195 -3.02 -11.45 -10.38
CA VAL A 195 -3.37 -11.58 -8.97
C VAL A 195 -2.62 -10.53 -8.16
N LEU A 196 -1.33 -10.32 -8.43
CA LEU A 196 -0.53 -9.26 -7.79
C LEU A 196 -1.13 -7.86 -8.05
N ALA A 197 -1.58 -7.60 -9.28
CA ALA A 197 -2.27 -6.35 -9.62
C ALA A 197 -3.61 -6.20 -8.87
N LYS A 198 -4.39 -7.29 -8.75
CA LYS A 198 -5.63 -7.32 -7.97
C LYS A 198 -5.37 -7.03 -6.48
N VAL A 199 -4.34 -7.61 -5.87
CA VAL A 199 -3.96 -7.33 -4.48
C VAL A 199 -3.60 -5.86 -4.28
N LYS A 200 -2.79 -5.28 -5.18
CA LYS A 200 -2.45 -3.85 -5.12
C LYS A 200 -3.68 -2.96 -5.25
N LEU A 201 -4.60 -3.30 -6.15
CA LEU A 201 -5.86 -2.56 -6.32
C LEU A 201 -6.78 -2.72 -5.11
N PHE A 202 -6.86 -3.92 -4.55
CA PHE A 202 -7.61 -4.23 -3.34
C PHE A 202 -7.16 -3.32 -2.19
N ILE A 203 -5.86 -3.27 -1.93
CA ILE A 203 -5.27 -2.45 -0.86
C ILE A 203 -5.52 -0.97 -1.13
N ARG A 204 -5.42 -0.51 -2.38
CA ARG A 204 -5.70 0.89 -2.71
C ARG A 204 -7.17 1.25 -2.48
N LEU A 205 -8.10 0.38 -2.85
CA LEU A 205 -9.53 0.60 -2.66
C LEU A 205 -9.94 0.45 -1.19
N SER A 206 -9.37 -0.50 -0.46
CA SER A 206 -9.62 -0.66 0.97
C SER A 206 -9.25 0.61 1.70
N LYS A 207 -8.09 1.24 1.45
CA LYS A 207 -7.73 2.53 2.07
C LYS A 207 -8.74 3.67 1.82
N ILE A 208 -9.48 3.62 0.71
CA ILE A 208 -10.48 4.64 0.36
C ILE A 208 -11.83 4.32 1.01
N LEU A 209 -12.19 3.04 1.08
CA LEU A 209 -13.52 2.57 1.51
C LEU A 209 -13.57 2.18 2.99
N ASP A 210 -12.43 1.81 3.59
CA ASP A 210 -12.25 1.28 4.94
C ASP A 210 -10.89 1.69 5.55
N SER A 211 -10.93 2.59 6.53
CA SER A 211 -9.74 3.16 7.18
C SER A 211 -8.96 2.16 8.06
N GLN A 212 -9.51 0.98 8.36
CA GLN A 212 -8.84 -0.02 9.22
C GLN A 212 -7.64 -0.68 8.52
N VAL A 213 -7.68 -0.83 7.19
CA VAL A 213 -6.59 -1.50 6.46
C VAL A 213 -5.32 -0.64 6.41
N ASP A 214 -5.44 0.69 6.29
CA ASP A 214 -4.26 1.57 6.28
C ASP A 214 -3.57 1.64 7.65
N THR A 215 -4.35 1.53 8.73
CA THR A 215 -3.83 1.55 10.10
C THR A 215 -3.10 0.25 10.41
N ILE A 216 -3.63 -0.91 10.01
CA ILE A 216 -3.01 -2.23 10.26
C ILE A 216 -1.68 -2.40 9.52
N ILE A 217 -1.60 -1.99 8.25
CA ILE A 217 -0.33 -2.02 7.48
C ILE A 217 0.77 -1.19 8.16
N LYS A 218 0.38 -0.11 8.85
CA LYS A 218 1.29 0.81 9.55
C LYS A 218 1.44 0.49 11.05
N THR A 219 0.84 -0.59 11.56
CA THR A 219 0.78 -0.85 13.01
C THR A 219 2.14 -1.33 13.54
N PRO A 220 2.59 -0.84 14.71
CA PRO A 220 3.85 -1.25 15.33
C PRO A 220 3.99 -2.75 15.55
N SER A 221 2.90 -3.49 15.79
CA SER A 221 2.95 -4.95 16.01
C SER A 221 3.50 -5.72 14.81
N PHE A 222 3.22 -5.26 13.58
CA PHE A 222 3.74 -5.88 12.38
C PHE A 222 5.24 -5.61 12.21
N GLU A 223 5.67 -4.37 12.45
CA GLU A 223 7.10 -4.02 12.48
C GLU A 223 7.83 -4.79 13.58
N VAL A 224 7.26 -4.86 14.79
CA VAL A 224 7.80 -5.62 15.92
C VAL A 224 7.91 -7.11 15.60
N THR A 225 6.91 -7.71 14.94
CA THR A 225 6.96 -9.14 14.56
C THR A 225 8.07 -9.41 13.54
N TYR A 226 8.27 -8.52 12.58
CA TYR A 226 9.36 -8.63 11.61
C TYR A 226 10.73 -8.46 12.26
N GLN A 227 10.88 -7.47 13.13
CA GLN A 227 12.11 -7.23 13.89
C GLN A 227 12.43 -8.43 14.78
N LYS A 228 11.42 -8.95 15.50
CA LYS A 228 11.55 -10.12 16.36
C LYS A 228 11.95 -11.38 15.59
N GLY A 229 11.39 -11.59 14.39
CA GLY A 229 11.78 -12.72 13.54
C GLY A 229 13.26 -12.65 13.12
N ILE A 230 13.80 -11.47 12.88
CA ILE A 230 15.23 -11.28 12.58
C ILE A 230 16.08 -11.53 13.82
N GLU A 231 15.66 -11.01 14.99
CA GLU A 231 16.34 -11.25 16.27
C GLU A 231 16.44 -12.74 16.60
N LEU A 232 15.35 -13.49 16.44
CA LEU A 232 15.34 -14.93 16.67
C LEU A 232 16.28 -15.66 15.69
N LYS A 233 16.25 -15.29 14.41
CA LYS A 233 17.18 -15.88 13.43
C LYS A 233 18.65 -15.61 13.78
N ILE A 234 18.98 -14.40 14.22
CA ILE A 234 20.34 -14.06 14.65
C ILE A 234 20.72 -14.90 15.87
N LEU A 235 19.83 -15.05 16.84
CA LEU A 235 20.04 -15.90 18.00
C LEU A 235 20.33 -17.35 17.60
N ASP A 236 19.50 -17.93 16.72
CA ASP A 236 19.65 -19.32 16.26
C ASP A 236 21.02 -19.56 15.58
N VAL A 237 21.45 -18.64 14.73
CA VAL A 237 22.75 -18.74 14.03
C VAL A 237 23.91 -18.69 15.04
N PHE A 238 23.88 -17.80 16.02
CA PHE A 238 24.93 -17.71 17.04
C PHE A 238 24.94 -18.93 17.96
N GLN A 239 23.78 -19.45 18.37
CA GLN A 239 23.69 -20.70 19.14
C GLN A 239 24.25 -21.89 18.35
N TYR A 240 23.99 -21.93 17.04
CA TYR A 240 24.57 -22.94 16.17
C TYR A 240 26.11 -22.83 16.10
N MET A 241 26.65 -21.61 16.00
CA MET A 241 28.10 -21.37 16.06
C MET A 241 28.69 -21.86 17.39
N ASP A 242 27.99 -21.63 18.50
CA ASP A 242 28.42 -22.10 19.82
C ASP A 242 28.42 -23.64 19.91
N SER A 243 27.43 -24.29 19.29
CA SER A 243 27.37 -25.76 19.24
C SER A 243 28.55 -26.40 18.49
N LEU A 244 29.20 -25.64 17.60
CA LEU A 244 30.42 -26.05 16.91
C LEU A 244 31.68 -25.93 17.79
N GLY A 245 31.57 -25.37 18.99
CA GLY A 245 32.67 -25.20 19.94
C GLY A 245 33.23 -23.77 20.01
N ASN A 246 32.55 -22.81 19.38
CA ASN A 246 32.95 -21.40 19.44
C ASN A 246 32.27 -20.70 20.63
N TYR A 247 32.81 -19.56 21.04
CA TYR A 247 32.13 -18.66 21.98
C TYR A 247 31.66 -17.43 21.21
N SER A 248 30.36 -17.21 21.17
CA SER A 248 29.75 -16.08 20.47
C SER A 248 28.66 -15.41 21.30
N ASN A 249 28.34 -14.16 20.96
CA ASN A 249 27.20 -13.45 21.54
C ASN A 249 26.42 -12.69 20.46
N PRO A 250 25.10 -12.95 20.30
CA PRO A 250 24.25 -12.24 19.34
C PRO A 250 24.32 -10.70 19.45
N SER A 251 24.53 -10.17 20.67
CA SER A 251 24.62 -8.73 20.89
C SER A 251 25.75 -8.09 20.10
N TRP A 252 26.85 -8.79 19.88
CA TRP A 252 28.00 -8.27 19.11
C TRP A 252 27.63 -7.89 17.68
N PHE A 253 26.68 -8.60 17.09
CA PHE A 253 26.14 -8.29 15.77
C PHE A 253 24.96 -7.32 15.83
N MET A 254 24.08 -7.50 16.82
CA MET A 254 22.91 -6.62 17.00
C MET A 254 23.30 -5.18 17.31
N ASP A 255 24.39 -4.94 18.04
CA ASP A 255 24.82 -3.60 18.43
C ASP A 255 25.51 -2.81 17.30
N LEU A 256 25.70 -3.43 16.13
CA LEU A 256 26.29 -2.77 14.97
C LEU A 256 25.31 -1.75 14.36
N ASP A 257 25.77 -0.51 14.25
CA ASP A 257 25.10 0.52 13.45
C ASP A 257 25.27 0.26 11.94
N ARG A 258 24.57 1.06 11.12
CA ARG A 258 24.63 0.94 9.66
C ARG A 258 26.05 1.00 9.09
N ILE A 259 26.91 1.88 9.60
CA ILE A 259 28.27 2.06 9.09
C ILE A 259 29.09 0.81 9.44
N LYS A 260 28.95 0.31 10.67
CA LYS A 260 29.63 -0.90 11.13
C LYS A 260 29.12 -2.16 10.43
N LEU A 261 27.84 -2.26 10.09
CA LEU A 261 27.30 -3.38 9.28
C LEU A 261 27.88 -3.39 7.86
N ILE A 262 28.01 -2.23 7.22
CA ILE A 262 28.67 -2.12 5.92
C ILE A 262 30.15 -2.49 6.04
N ARG A 263 30.82 -2.01 7.09
CA ARG A 263 32.22 -2.35 7.36
C ARG A 263 32.38 -3.84 7.62
N TYR A 264 31.52 -4.45 8.42
CA TYR A 264 31.54 -5.88 8.74
C TYR A 264 31.55 -6.73 7.46
N MET A 265 30.66 -6.43 6.52
CA MET A 265 30.62 -7.14 5.24
C MET A 265 31.88 -6.92 4.40
N ARG A 266 32.46 -5.71 4.41
CA ARG A 266 33.73 -5.46 3.71
C ARG A 266 34.87 -6.27 4.31
N GLU A 267 35.00 -6.27 5.64
CA GLU A 267 36.05 -7.03 6.32
C GLU A 267 35.86 -8.54 6.11
N LEU A 268 34.61 -9.04 6.14
CA LEU A 268 34.34 -10.46 5.91
C LEU A 268 34.67 -10.89 4.49
N ILE A 269 34.31 -10.09 3.48
CA ILE A 269 34.69 -10.34 2.08
C ILE A 269 36.20 -10.26 1.92
N ASP A 270 36.84 -9.25 2.48
CA ASP A 270 38.29 -9.07 2.42
C ASP A 270 39.05 -10.24 3.06
N ILE A 271 38.59 -10.72 4.22
CA ILE A 271 39.15 -11.90 4.89
C ILE A 271 38.99 -13.14 4.02
N TRP A 272 37.79 -13.36 3.48
CA TRP A 272 37.50 -14.53 2.67
C TRP A 272 38.31 -14.56 1.37
N ASP A 273 38.43 -13.43 0.69
CA ASP A 273 39.04 -13.36 -0.64
C ASP A 273 40.53 -13.07 -0.64
N TYR A 274 41.04 -12.32 0.34
CA TYR A 274 42.40 -11.81 0.31
C TYR A 274 43.17 -12.09 1.60
N ARG A 275 42.68 -11.64 2.76
CA ARG A 275 43.50 -11.59 3.99
C ARG A 275 43.87 -12.97 4.53
N ALA A 276 42.93 -13.91 4.56
CA ALA A 276 43.17 -15.24 5.10
C ALA A 276 43.87 -16.21 4.13
N GLN A 277 44.10 -15.81 2.88
CA GLN A 277 44.75 -16.64 1.84
C GLN A 277 44.15 -18.07 1.74
N ILE A 278 42.82 -18.16 1.88
CA ILE A 278 42.11 -19.44 1.88
C ILE A 278 42.23 -20.07 0.49
N THR A 279 42.75 -21.30 0.43
CA THR A 279 42.89 -22.00 -0.84
C THR A 279 41.51 -22.26 -1.47
N PRO A 280 41.40 -22.30 -2.81
CA PRO A 280 40.14 -22.59 -3.49
C PRO A 280 39.51 -23.92 -3.02
N GLU A 281 40.32 -24.91 -2.70
CA GLU A 281 39.90 -26.22 -2.18
C GLU A 281 39.22 -26.07 -0.82
N THR A 282 39.85 -25.33 0.11
CA THR A 282 39.30 -25.06 1.44
C THR A 282 38.04 -24.19 1.34
N LYS A 283 38.00 -23.19 0.46
CA LYS A 283 36.77 -22.41 0.21
C LYS A 283 35.62 -23.32 -0.22
N ARG A 284 35.86 -24.26 -1.15
CA ARG A 284 34.86 -25.24 -1.60
C ARG A 284 34.47 -26.24 -0.51
N ALA A 285 35.37 -26.55 0.42
CA ALA A 285 35.07 -27.40 1.57
C ALA A 285 34.19 -26.69 2.61
N ILE A 286 34.41 -25.38 2.83
CA ILE A 286 33.58 -24.58 3.74
C ILE A 286 32.24 -24.21 3.12
N TYR A 287 32.20 -23.90 1.81
CA TYR A 287 30.98 -23.58 1.09
C TYR A 287 30.93 -24.23 -0.30
N PRO A 288 30.42 -25.47 -0.41
CA PRO A 288 30.26 -26.16 -1.69
C PRO A 288 29.20 -25.52 -2.59
N PRO A 289 29.28 -25.68 -3.93
CA PRO A 289 30.36 -26.34 -4.68
C PRO A 289 31.49 -25.38 -5.11
N ASN A 290 31.24 -24.07 -5.10
CA ASN A 290 32.12 -23.08 -5.74
C ASN A 290 32.98 -22.27 -4.75
N GLY A 291 32.71 -22.34 -3.44
CA GLY A 291 33.47 -21.60 -2.43
C GLY A 291 33.14 -20.11 -2.34
N ASP A 292 32.02 -19.66 -2.94
CA ASP A 292 31.58 -18.26 -2.93
C ASP A 292 30.24 -18.11 -2.17
N PRO A 293 30.29 -17.76 -0.87
CA PRO A 293 29.09 -17.53 -0.06
C PRO A 293 28.41 -16.18 -0.35
N PHE A 294 29.10 -15.27 -1.06
CA PHE A 294 28.62 -13.92 -1.39
C PHE A 294 27.89 -13.87 -2.73
N ASN A 295 27.83 -14.99 -3.47
CA ASN A 295 27.06 -15.06 -4.71
C ASN A 295 25.60 -14.62 -4.50
N GLY A 296 25.17 -13.63 -5.27
CA GLY A 296 23.84 -13.00 -5.17
C GLY A 296 23.72 -11.91 -4.08
N PHE A 297 24.79 -11.58 -3.37
CA PHE A 297 24.83 -10.47 -2.42
C PHE A 297 25.12 -9.15 -3.13
N SER A 298 24.16 -8.20 -3.12
CA SER A 298 24.36 -6.87 -3.70
C SER A 298 24.91 -5.89 -2.67
N PHE A 299 26.21 -5.61 -2.77
CA PHE A 299 26.86 -4.60 -1.93
C PHE A 299 26.30 -3.19 -2.18
N VAL A 300 25.92 -2.90 -3.43
CA VAL A 300 25.27 -1.63 -3.81
C VAL A 300 23.93 -1.48 -3.08
N GLN A 301 23.11 -2.53 -3.03
CA GLN A 301 21.83 -2.50 -2.33
C GLN A 301 22.02 -2.32 -0.82
N LEU A 302 23.04 -2.94 -0.23
CA LEU A 302 23.37 -2.78 1.19
C LEU A 302 23.74 -1.32 1.51
N CYS A 303 24.59 -0.69 0.68
CA CYS A 303 25.04 0.68 0.88
C CYS A 303 23.93 1.72 0.73
N HIS A 304 22.95 1.53 -0.17
CA HIS A 304 21.89 2.52 -0.38
C HIS A 304 20.68 2.33 0.55
N ASN A 305 20.63 1.24 1.32
CA ASN A 305 19.53 1.00 2.25
C ASN A 305 19.72 1.75 3.58
N HIS A 306 18.61 2.21 4.15
CA HIS A 306 18.55 2.90 5.44
C HIS A 306 17.85 2.07 6.53
N ASP A 307 17.19 0.96 6.18
CA ASP A 307 16.58 0.03 7.13
C ASP A 307 17.64 -0.94 7.70
N ILE A 308 17.96 -0.74 8.98
CA ILE A 308 18.94 -1.56 9.71
C ILE A 308 18.53 -3.03 9.81
N TYR A 309 17.22 -3.33 9.90
CA TYR A 309 16.73 -4.70 10.02
C TYR A 309 16.84 -5.44 8.69
N PHE A 310 16.54 -4.77 7.58
CA PHE A 310 16.83 -5.32 6.26
C PHE A 310 18.32 -5.64 6.08
N MET A 311 19.21 -4.74 6.50
CA MET A 311 20.65 -4.97 6.44
C MET A 311 21.08 -6.17 7.29
N ARG A 312 20.65 -6.21 8.56
CA ARG A 312 20.92 -7.35 9.46
C ARG A 312 20.43 -8.67 8.85
N LYS A 313 19.23 -8.69 8.28
CA LYS A 313 18.67 -9.87 7.59
C LYS A 313 19.56 -10.34 6.43
N LYS A 314 20.01 -9.42 5.57
CA LYS A 314 20.84 -9.77 4.41
C LYS A 314 22.21 -10.28 4.81
N ILE A 315 22.78 -9.71 5.87
CA ILE A 315 24.10 -10.10 6.38
C ILE A 315 24.02 -11.45 7.11
N ILE A 316 23.01 -11.65 7.96
CA ILE A 316 22.86 -12.93 8.69
C ILE A 316 22.59 -14.10 7.73
N GLU A 317 21.91 -13.87 6.60
CA GLU A 317 21.75 -14.87 5.53
C GLU A 317 23.11 -15.31 4.92
N VAL A 318 24.10 -14.41 4.85
CA VAL A 318 25.46 -14.75 4.40
C VAL A 318 26.21 -15.49 5.49
N ILE A 319 26.13 -15.02 6.74
CA ILE A 319 26.76 -15.68 7.89
C ILE A 319 26.29 -17.12 8.01
N GLU A 320 24.98 -17.34 7.99
CA GLU A 320 24.35 -18.66 8.06
C GLU A 320 24.92 -19.61 7.00
N LYS A 321 24.96 -19.18 5.73
CA LYS A 321 25.55 -19.96 4.63
C LYS A 321 26.98 -20.41 4.93
N ILE A 322 27.82 -19.53 5.46
CA ILE A 322 29.23 -19.82 5.74
C ILE A 322 29.36 -20.86 6.86
N VAL A 323 28.53 -20.76 7.90
CA VAL A 323 28.66 -21.62 9.09
C VAL A 323 27.95 -22.97 8.95
N THR A 324 26.90 -23.09 8.14
CA THR A 324 26.09 -24.32 8.05
C THR A 324 26.52 -25.28 6.94
N ASN A 325 27.09 -24.79 5.85
CA ASN A 325 27.22 -25.53 4.59
C ASN A 325 28.53 -26.30 4.40
N GLY A 326 29.47 -26.24 5.35
CA GLY A 326 30.72 -26.98 5.27
C GLY A 326 30.51 -28.50 5.12
N VAL A 327 31.42 -29.16 4.41
CA VAL A 327 31.34 -30.60 4.10
C VAL A 327 31.41 -31.49 5.34
N ASP A 328 32.07 -31.01 6.40
CA ASP A 328 32.18 -31.68 7.70
C ASP A 328 32.14 -30.64 8.84
N ARG A 329 32.22 -31.11 10.09
CA ARG A 329 32.17 -30.25 11.28
C ARG A 329 33.36 -29.29 11.36
N ASP A 330 34.54 -29.73 10.95
CA ASP A 330 35.77 -28.94 11.05
C ASP A 330 35.74 -27.76 10.07
N ASN A 331 35.28 -27.99 8.84
CA ASN A 331 35.08 -26.95 7.84
C ASN A 331 33.99 -25.95 8.25
N LYS A 332 32.92 -26.42 8.91
CA LYS A 332 31.90 -25.52 9.49
C LYS A 332 32.46 -24.65 10.61
N SER A 333 33.25 -25.25 11.50
CA SER A 333 33.95 -24.51 12.56
C SER A 333 34.95 -23.50 11.98
N LEU A 334 35.64 -23.87 10.90
CA LEU A 334 36.55 -22.97 10.18
C LEU A 334 35.81 -21.77 9.57
N GLY A 335 34.63 -22.01 8.98
CA GLY A 335 33.72 -20.94 8.55
C GLY A 335 33.32 -20.01 9.69
N CYS A 336 33.00 -20.55 10.88
CA CYS A 336 32.71 -19.75 12.07
C CYS A 336 33.88 -18.86 12.48
N TYR A 337 35.12 -19.35 12.40
CA TYR A 337 36.30 -18.55 12.75
C TYR A 337 36.45 -17.31 11.86
N TYR A 338 36.20 -17.41 10.56
CA TYR A 338 36.25 -16.25 9.66
C TYR A 338 35.14 -15.23 9.96
N VAL A 339 33.92 -15.73 10.21
CA VAL A 339 32.76 -14.89 10.58
C VAL A 339 33.02 -14.13 11.87
N LEU A 340 33.50 -14.81 12.91
CA LEU A 340 33.82 -14.21 14.20
C LEU A 340 35.04 -13.29 14.10
N GLY A 341 36.05 -13.66 13.31
CA GLY A 341 37.23 -12.84 13.04
C GLY A 341 36.85 -11.49 12.48
N ALA A 342 36.04 -11.46 11.42
CA ALA A 342 35.50 -10.22 10.86
C ALA A 342 34.69 -9.41 11.90
N LEU A 343 33.96 -10.09 12.78
CA LEU A 343 33.12 -9.45 13.79
C LEU A 343 33.97 -8.75 14.87
N THR A 344 35.09 -9.35 15.26
CA THR A 344 36.03 -8.72 16.20
C THR A 344 36.62 -7.41 15.66
N ILE A 345 36.79 -7.26 14.35
CA ILE A 345 37.33 -6.01 13.75
C ILE A 345 36.36 -4.83 13.92
N VAL A 346 35.06 -5.09 13.95
CA VAL A 346 34.01 -4.05 13.94
C VAL A 346 33.31 -3.85 15.28
N ASN A 347 33.45 -4.80 16.21
CA ASN A 347 32.84 -4.76 17.54
C ASN A 347 33.90 -4.92 18.64
N ALA A 348 34.06 -3.88 19.47
CA ALA A 348 35.05 -3.88 20.56
C ALA A 348 34.77 -4.95 21.63
N ASN A 349 33.50 -5.24 21.94
CA ASN A 349 33.16 -6.28 22.91
C ASN A 349 33.52 -7.67 22.40
N ALA A 350 33.31 -7.93 21.10
CA ALA A 350 33.77 -9.16 20.46
C ALA A 350 35.31 -9.27 20.47
N ALA A 351 36.02 -8.18 20.17
CA ALA A 351 37.49 -8.15 20.21
C ALA A 351 38.06 -8.42 21.62
N MET A 352 37.43 -7.86 22.66
CA MET A 352 37.84 -8.12 24.04
C MET A 352 37.52 -9.56 24.49
N ALA A 353 36.42 -10.13 24.03
CA ALA A 353 36.04 -11.50 24.34
C ALA A 353 36.89 -12.54 23.61
N LEU A 354 37.37 -12.22 22.39
CA LEU A 354 38.20 -13.09 21.56
C LEU A 354 39.50 -12.37 21.10
N PRO A 355 40.43 -12.01 22.01
CA PRO A 355 41.59 -11.18 21.65
C PRO A 355 42.53 -11.84 20.65
N TRP A 356 42.72 -13.16 20.77
CA TRP A 356 43.58 -13.95 19.89
C TRP A 356 43.03 -13.96 18.44
N LEU A 357 41.71 -14.03 18.30
CA LEU A 357 41.05 -14.01 17.01
C LEU A 357 41.14 -12.62 16.37
N PHE A 358 40.94 -11.57 17.17
CA PHE A 358 41.14 -10.19 16.72
C PHE A 358 42.58 -9.97 16.20
N GLN A 359 43.58 -10.40 16.97
CA GLN A 359 44.99 -10.28 16.58
C GLN A 359 45.31 -11.02 15.27
N THR A 360 44.62 -12.14 15.01
CA THR A 360 44.81 -12.94 13.79
C THR A 360 44.33 -12.21 12.53
N PHE A 361 43.28 -11.39 12.63
CA PHE A 361 42.63 -10.76 11.46
C PHE A 361 42.81 -9.25 11.36
N VAL A 362 43.29 -8.57 12.41
CA VAL A 362 43.47 -7.10 12.38
C VAL A 362 44.64 -6.66 11.49
N TYR A 363 45.63 -7.53 11.30
CA TYR A 363 46.78 -7.36 10.41
C TYR A 363 46.54 -8.12 9.10
#